data_AF-A0A1V2YHN3-F1
#
_entry.id   AF-A0A1V2YHN3-F1
#
_cell.length_a   1.000
_cell.length_b   1.000
_cell.length_c   1.000
_cell.angle_alpha   90.00
_cell.angle_beta   90.00
_cell.angle_gamma   90.00
#
_symmetry.space_group_name_H-M   'P 1'
#
loop_
_entity.id
_entity.type
_entity.pdbx_description
1 polymer ?
#
loop_
_entity_poly.entity_id
_entity_poly.type
_entity_poly.pdbx_seq_one_letter_code
_entity_poly.pdbx_strand_id
1 'polypeptide(L)'
;MRKKIYCYICCINLTKKDVSILVDEKIFINELLKGQINSYKRVSSSYHQISVMAQDEQICDKKLNLRPNASYILIISEKAKQEDEFKCVCIEEKNILLKETDCAIRIANFAKEIKDIQLEVKDAESRHIKTTYTNISPYHIINPTNVDKLKIIDNQAKETRLKLPKLKKYRIYTIFLVHDKVFKIILNIDKTSYSGNNIQPAENIQKLPKPKFKIKNKKSVDTKQE
;
A
#
# COMPACT_ATOMS: atom_id res chain seq x y z
N MET A 1 24.50 -18.08 -19.71
CA MET A 1 23.05 -17.88 -19.44
C MET A 1 22.82 -16.45 -18.96
N ARG A 2 21.95 -15.66 -19.62
CA ARG A 2 21.52 -14.36 -19.09
C ARG A 2 20.64 -14.60 -17.86
N LYS A 3 20.94 -13.95 -16.73
CA LYS A 3 20.09 -14.03 -15.52
C LYS A 3 18.69 -13.54 -15.90
N LYS A 4 17.66 -14.38 -15.68
CA LYS A 4 16.27 -13.95 -15.86
C LYS A 4 15.97 -12.85 -14.86
N ILE A 5 15.50 -11.72 -15.37
CA ILE A 5 15.08 -10.57 -14.58
C ILE A 5 13.56 -10.70 -14.36
N TYR A 6 13.14 -10.53 -13.11
CA TYR A 6 11.76 -10.73 -12.71
C TYR A 6 11.16 -9.45 -12.13
N CYS A 7 9.85 -9.35 -12.22
CA CYS A 7 9.01 -8.45 -11.46
C CYS A 7 8.01 -9.27 -10.63
N TYR A 8 7.17 -8.58 -9.88
CA TYR A 8 6.18 -9.20 -9.01
C TYR A 8 4.80 -8.59 -9.23
N ILE A 9 3.78 -9.43 -9.31
CA ILE A 9 2.38 -8.99 -9.44
C ILE A 9 1.58 -9.64 -8.31
N CYS A 10 0.85 -8.84 -7.54
CA CYS A 10 -0.34 -9.31 -6.83
C CYS A 10 -1.58 -8.90 -7.62
N CYS A 11 -2.67 -9.63 -7.45
CA CYS A 11 -3.94 -9.37 -8.10
C CYS A 11 -5.03 -9.25 -7.04
N ILE A 12 -6.02 -8.41 -7.32
CA ILE A 12 -7.21 -8.24 -6.49
C ILE A 12 -8.45 -8.27 -7.38
N ASN A 13 -9.42 -9.12 -7.01
CA ASN A 13 -10.69 -9.20 -7.70
C ASN A 13 -11.73 -8.34 -6.95
N LEU A 14 -12.14 -7.23 -7.55
CA LEU A 14 -13.20 -6.35 -7.02
C LEU A 14 -14.53 -6.54 -7.75
N THR A 15 -14.65 -7.56 -8.59
CA THR A 15 -15.87 -7.88 -9.34
C THR A 15 -16.81 -8.76 -8.52
N LYS A 16 -18.02 -8.96 -9.03
CA LYS A 16 -19.01 -9.89 -8.44
C LYS A 16 -18.77 -11.35 -8.84
N LYS A 17 -17.94 -11.62 -9.85
CA LYS A 17 -17.65 -12.95 -10.38
C LYS A 17 -16.31 -13.45 -9.84
N ASP A 18 -16.19 -14.75 -9.61
CA ASP A 18 -14.87 -15.34 -9.37
C ASP A 18 -14.11 -15.39 -10.71
N VAL A 19 -12.80 -15.14 -10.66
CA VAL A 19 -12.00 -14.98 -11.87
C VAL A 19 -10.73 -15.83 -11.86
N SER A 20 -10.30 -16.23 -13.04
CA SER A 20 -8.96 -16.78 -13.31
C SER A 20 -8.12 -15.74 -14.05
N ILE A 21 -6.81 -15.78 -13.87
CA ILE A 21 -5.89 -14.83 -14.50
C ILE A 21 -4.84 -15.62 -15.27
N LEU A 22 -4.68 -15.28 -16.54
CA LEU A 22 -3.67 -15.85 -17.43
C LEU A 22 -2.64 -14.77 -17.80
N VAL A 23 -1.38 -15.16 -17.90
CA VAL A 23 -0.28 -14.34 -18.42
C VAL A 23 0.31 -15.08 -19.61
N ASP A 24 0.24 -14.49 -20.79
CA ASP A 24 0.61 -15.10 -22.07
C ASP A 24 0.00 -16.50 -22.24
N GLU A 25 -1.32 -16.58 -22.08
CA GLU A 25 -2.13 -17.81 -22.20
C GLU A 25 -1.83 -18.90 -21.16
N LYS A 26 -0.90 -18.65 -20.22
CA LYS A 26 -0.59 -19.58 -19.13
C LYS A 26 -1.32 -19.18 -17.87
N ILE A 27 -1.88 -20.16 -17.17
CA ILE A 27 -2.58 -19.92 -15.90
C ILE A 27 -1.60 -19.32 -14.91
N PHE A 28 -1.88 -18.09 -14.49
CA PHE A 28 -1.14 -17.36 -13.49
C PHE A 28 -1.81 -17.48 -12.12
N ILE A 29 -3.13 -17.37 -12.07
CA ILE A 29 -3.99 -17.60 -10.91
C ILE A 29 -5.19 -18.42 -11.36
N ASN A 30 -5.38 -19.61 -10.78
CA ASN A 30 -6.48 -20.51 -11.13
C ASN A 30 -7.83 -19.92 -10.74
N GLU A 31 -7.93 -19.36 -9.54
CA GLU A 31 -9.17 -18.79 -9.00
C GLU A 31 -8.83 -17.65 -8.03
N LEU A 32 -9.56 -16.55 -8.15
CA LEU A 32 -9.47 -15.38 -7.29
C LEU A 32 -10.89 -14.92 -6.95
N LEU A 33 -11.30 -15.13 -5.70
CA LEU A 33 -12.66 -14.86 -5.24
C LEU A 33 -12.92 -13.35 -5.10
N LYS A 34 -14.21 -12.97 -5.09
CA LYS A 34 -14.62 -11.58 -4.80
C LYS A 34 -13.96 -11.02 -3.53
N GLY A 35 -13.29 -9.88 -3.66
CA GLY A 35 -12.61 -9.16 -2.58
C GLY A 35 -11.28 -9.78 -2.16
N GLN A 36 -10.84 -10.88 -2.78
CA GLN A 36 -9.60 -11.54 -2.44
C GLN A 36 -8.40 -10.87 -3.09
N ILE A 37 -7.29 -10.82 -2.36
CA ILE A 37 -5.95 -10.47 -2.84
C ILE A 37 -5.10 -11.74 -2.83
N ASN A 38 -4.42 -12.07 -3.92
CA ASN A 38 -3.43 -13.14 -3.90
C ASN A 38 -2.04 -12.63 -3.49
N SER A 39 -1.18 -13.54 -3.04
CA SER A 39 0.22 -13.25 -2.78
C SER A 39 0.98 -12.86 -4.06
N TYR A 40 1.99 -12.01 -3.92
CA TYR A 40 2.84 -11.60 -5.05
C TYR A 40 3.52 -12.80 -5.71
N LYS A 41 3.23 -13.00 -7.00
CA LYS A 41 3.88 -14.02 -7.84
C LYS A 41 4.91 -13.38 -8.76
N ARG A 42 5.95 -14.15 -9.08
CA ARG A 42 7.01 -13.71 -10.00
C ARG A 42 6.52 -13.81 -11.43
N VAL A 43 6.83 -12.79 -12.23
CA VAL A 43 6.64 -12.78 -13.69
C VAL A 43 7.94 -12.28 -14.32
N SER A 44 8.27 -12.73 -15.53
CA SER A 44 9.41 -12.18 -16.25
C SER A 44 9.21 -10.69 -16.50
N SER A 45 10.29 -9.93 -16.50
CA SER A 45 10.24 -8.51 -16.88
C SER A 45 10.28 -8.39 -18.40
N SER A 46 9.12 -8.23 -19.02
CA SER A 46 8.94 -8.07 -20.47
C SER A 46 7.55 -7.54 -20.78
N TYR A 47 7.23 -7.46 -22.08
CA TYR A 47 5.87 -7.25 -22.54
C TYR A 47 5.04 -8.53 -22.34
N HIS A 48 3.86 -8.39 -21.74
CA HIS A 48 2.96 -9.48 -21.42
C HIS A 48 1.53 -9.13 -21.82
N GLN A 49 0.78 -10.15 -22.24
CA GLN A 49 -0.68 -10.08 -22.32
C GLN A 49 -1.28 -10.75 -21.10
N ILE A 50 -2.06 -9.99 -20.33
CA ILE A 50 -2.82 -10.51 -19.20
C ILE A 50 -4.28 -10.66 -19.62
N SER A 51 -4.83 -11.86 -19.52
CA SER A 51 -6.25 -12.14 -19.75
C SER A 51 -6.91 -12.52 -18.43
N VAL A 52 -8.14 -12.05 -18.22
CA VAL A 52 -8.98 -12.39 -17.07
C VAL A 52 -10.18 -13.17 -17.57
N MET A 53 -10.40 -14.34 -16.99
CA MET A 53 -11.49 -15.25 -17.34
C MET A 53 -12.50 -15.31 -16.20
N ALA A 54 -13.78 -15.45 -16.52
CA ALA A 54 -14.83 -15.82 -15.59
C ALA A 54 -15.73 -16.86 -16.25
N GLN A 55 -15.93 -18.01 -15.61
CA GLN A 55 -16.75 -19.11 -16.16
C GLN A 55 -16.34 -19.48 -17.61
N ASP A 56 -15.03 -19.64 -17.84
CA ASP A 56 -14.43 -19.96 -19.15
C ASP A 56 -14.55 -18.88 -20.25
N GLU A 57 -15.17 -17.73 -19.96
CA GLU A 57 -15.24 -16.59 -20.87
C GLU A 57 -14.18 -15.52 -20.53
N GLN A 58 -13.51 -14.96 -21.54
CA GLN A 58 -12.59 -13.84 -21.34
C GLN A 58 -13.36 -12.54 -21.12
N ILE A 59 -13.21 -11.93 -19.94
CA ILE A 59 -13.96 -10.73 -19.55
C ILE A 59 -13.17 -9.41 -19.65
N CYS A 60 -11.84 -9.44 -19.50
CA CYS A 60 -10.95 -8.34 -19.89
C CYS A 60 -9.57 -8.86 -20.25
N ASP A 61 -8.87 -8.11 -21.09
CA ASP A 61 -7.45 -8.27 -21.33
C ASP A 61 -6.71 -6.95 -21.09
N LYS A 62 -5.40 -7.05 -20.85
CA LYS A 62 -4.51 -5.91 -20.74
C LYS A 62 -3.11 -6.29 -21.18
N LYS A 63 -2.57 -5.52 -22.13
CA LYS A 63 -1.16 -5.60 -22.50
C LYS A 63 -0.33 -4.68 -21.61
N LEU A 64 0.76 -5.19 -21.06
CA LEU A 64 1.59 -4.51 -20.08
C LEU A 64 3.07 -4.70 -20.36
N ASN A 65 3.86 -3.65 -20.20
CA ASN A 65 5.31 -3.74 -20.18
C ASN A 65 5.79 -3.74 -18.72
N LEU A 66 6.20 -4.90 -18.21
CA LEU A 66 6.60 -5.06 -16.82
C LEU A 66 8.09 -4.79 -16.63
N ARG A 67 8.42 -3.85 -15.75
CA ARG A 67 9.80 -3.40 -15.55
C ARG A 67 10.59 -4.34 -14.63
N PRO A 68 11.90 -4.50 -14.88
CA PRO A 68 12.84 -5.14 -13.97
C PRO A 68 12.67 -4.75 -12.51
N ASN A 69 12.60 -5.73 -11.61
CA ASN A 69 12.58 -5.56 -10.15
C ASN A 69 11.44 -4.68 -9.61
N ALA A 70 10.44 -4.35 -10.43
CA ALA A 70 9.26 -3.62 -10.01
C ALA A 70 8.21 -4.56 -9.39
N SER A 71 7.31 -3.97 -8.62
CA SER A 71 6.16 -4.65 -8.02
C SER A 71 4.88 -3.96 -8.48
N TYR A 72 3.86 -4.75 -8.78
CA TYR A 72 2.61 -4.26 -9.34
C TYR A 72 1.41 -4.85 -8.60
N ILE A 73 0.33 -4.09 -8.60
CA ILE A 73 -1.00 -4.54 -8.23
C ILE A 73 -1.86 -4.54 -9.49
N LEU A 74 -2.39 -5.70 -9.86
CA LEU A 74 -3.40 -5.84 -10.90
C LEU A 74 -4.79 -5.88 -10.27
N ILE A 75 -5.62 -4.90 -10.58
CA ILE A 75 -6.95 -4.73 -10.03
C ILE A 75 -7.96 -5.04 -11.12
N ILE A 76 -8.83 -6.01 -10.86
CA ILE A 76 -9.93 -6.38 -11.72
C ILE A 76 -11.19 -5.74 -11.15
N SER A 77 -11.86 -4.88 -11.92
CA SER A 77 -13.08 -4.19 -11.49
C SER A 77 -14.09 -4.08 -12.62
N GLU A 78 -15.35 -3.79 -12.29
CA GLU A 78 -16.34 -3.34 -13.27
C GLU A 78 -15.95 -1.95 -13.82
N LYS A 79 -16.41 -1.61 -15.02
CA LYS A 79 -16.27 -0.28 -15.61
C LYS A 79 -17.29 0.69 -14.98
N ALA A 80 -16.96 1.98 -15.03
CA ALA A 80 -17.79 3.01 -14.43
C ALA A 80 -19.19 3.13 -15.06
N LYS A 81 -19.26 3.00 -16.39
CA LYS A 81 -20.46 3.28 -17.18
C LYS A 81 -21.33 2.04 -17.44
N GLN A 82 -20.78 0.83 -17.35
CA GLN A 82 -21.45 -0.43 -17.68
C GLN A 82 -21.02 -1.49 -16.65
N GLU A 83 -21.96 -1.99 -15.86
CA GLU A 83 -21.67 -2.95 -14.78
C GLU A 83 -21.30 -4.34 -15.31
N ASP A 84 -21.72 -4.68 -16.52
CA ASP A 84 -21.39 -5.94 -17.19
C ASP A 84 -20.06 -5.90 -17.95
N GLU A 85 -19.43 -4.71 -18.04
CA GLU A 85 -18.11 -4.58 -18.64
C GLU A 85 -17.03 -4.54 -17.56
N PHE A 86 -15.97 -5.31 -17.77
CA PHE A 86 -14.85 -5.42 -16.84
C PHE A 86 -13.64 -4.65 -17.35
N LYS A 87 -12.79 -4.23 -16.42
CA LYS A 87 -11.49 -3.66 -16.74
C LYS A 87 -10.42 -4.13 -15.77
N CYS A 88 -9.22 -4.11 -16.32
CA CYS A 88 -8.00 -4.48 -15.67
C CYS A 88 -7.17 -3.18 -15.47
N VAL A 89 -6.89 -2.79 -14.22
CA VAL A 89 -6.03 -1.65 -13.87
C VAL A 89 -4.75 -2.18 -13.24
N CYS A 90 -3.59 -1.92 -13.84
CA CYS A 90 -2.31 -2.35 -13.29
C CYS A 90 -1.52 -1.14 -12.84
N ILE A 91 -1.09 -1.15 -11.58
CA ILE A 91 -0.42 -0.02 -10.97
C ILE A 91 0.89 -0.49 -10.36
N GLU A 92 1.96 0.21 -10.70
CA GLU A 92 3.27 -0.02 -10.10
C GLU A 92 3.30 0.55 -8.68
N GLU A 93 3.84 -0.23 -7.77
CA GLU A 93 4.14 0.21 -6.41
C GLU A 93 5.37 1.09 -6.41
N LYS A 94 5.35 2.13 -5.58
CA LYS A 94 6.52 2.97 -5.40
C LYS A 94 7.23 2.55 -4.12
N ASN A 95 8.55 2.64 -4.16
CA ASN A 95 9.31 2.65 -2.94
C ASN A 95 9.12 4.01 -2.26
N ILE A 96 8.69 4.01 -1.01
CA ILE A 96 8.46 5.23 -0.22
C ILE A 96 9.45 5.24 0.92
N LEU A 97 10.21 6.33 0.99
CA LEU A 97 11.16 6.56 2.06
C LEU A 97 10.41 7.12 3.28
N LEU A 98 10.44 6.36 4.37
CA LEU A 98 9.72 6.64 5.62
C LEU A 98 10.70 7.15 6.68
N LYS A 99 10.21 8.05 7.52
CA LYS A 99 10.91 8.57 8.69
C LYS A 99 10.42 7.88 9.96
N GLU A 100 11.29 7.81 10.96
CA GLU A 100 10.96 7.52 12.36
C GLU A 100 10.02 6.35 12.59
N THR A 101 8.71 6.56 12.75
CA THR A 101 7.72 5.50 13.02
C THR A 101 6.55 5.51 12.04
N ASP A 102 6.71 6.24 10.95
CA ASP A 102 5.65 6.46 9.99
C ASP A 102 5.35 5.22 9.15
N CYS A 103 4.16 5.22 8.55
CA CYS A 103 3.81 4.36 7.44
C CYS A 103 3.33 5.21 6.25
N ALA A 104 3.29 4.62 5.07
CA ALA A 104 2.66 5.23 3.91
C ALA A 104 1.36 4.50 3.58
N ILE A 105 0.32 5.24 3.28
CA ILE A 105 -0.94 4.71 2.77
C ILE A 105 -1.28 5.37 1.44
N ARG A 106 -1.91 4.65 0.53
CA ARG A 106 -2.66 5.24 -0.58
C ARG A 106 -4.06 4.64 -0.62
N ILE A 107 -5.03 5.42 -1.07
CA ILE A 107 -6.43 5.02 -1.12
C ILE A 107 -6.81 4.77 -2.58
N ALA A 108 -7.33 3.58 -2.85
CA ALA A 108 -7.85 3.17 -4.14
C ALA A 108 -9.38 3.17 -4.07
N ASN A 109 -10.04 4.09 -4.77
CA ASN A 109 -11.50 4.23 -4.71
C ASN A 109 -12.17 3.39 -5.79
N PHE A 110 -12.91 2.37 -5.40
CA PHE A 110 -13.73 1.53 -6.27
C PHE A 110 -15.21 1.51 -5.85
N ALA A 111 -15.67 2.58 -5.20
CA ALA A 111 -17.08 2.81 -4.87
C ALA A 111 -17.59 4.05 -5.61
N LYS A 112 -18.65 3.89 -6.43
CA LYS A 112 -19.19 4.96 -7.30
C LYS A 112 -19.89 6.06 -6.50
N GLU A 113 -20.33 5.71 -5.30
CA GLU A 113 -21.12 6.54 -4.39
C GLU A 113 -20.27 7.56 -3.65
N ILE A 114 -18.95 7.41 -3.63
CA ILE A 114 -18.05 8.26 -2.87
C ILE A 114 -17.85 9.60 -3.59
N LYS A 115 -18.19 10.68 -2.89
CA LYS A 115 -17.92 12.06 -3.30
C LYS A 115 -16.63 12.60 -2.69
N ASP A 116 -16.41 12.33 -1.41
CA ASP A 116 -15.22 12.79 -0.67
C ASP A 116 -14.72 11.72 0.32
N ILE A 117 -13.40 11.72 0.54
CA ILE A 117 -12.68 10.86 1.47
C ILE A 117 -11.77 11.74 2.32
N GLN A 118 -11.93 11.67 3.63
CA GLN A 118 -11.11 12.38 4.59
C GLN A 118 -10.47 11.40 5.57
N LEU A 119 -9.19 11.60 5.85
CA LEU A 119 -8.45 10.86 6.86
C LEU A 119 -8.56 11.61 8.19
N GLU A 120 -9.26 11.05 9.17
CA GLU A 120 -9.40 11.65 10.50
C GLU A 120 -8.14 11.36 11.33
N VAL A 121 -7.41 12.43 11.66
CA VAL A 121 -6.18 12.39 12.45
C VAL A 121 -6.49 12.90 13.85
N LYS A 122 -6.00 12.22 14.89
CA LYS A 122 -6.10 12.65 16.28
C LYS A 122 -5.36 13.97 16.44
N ASP A 123 -6.01 14.91 17.12
CA ASP A 123 -5.45 16.21 17.51
C ASP A 123 -4.94 17.07 16.32
N ALA A 124 -5.46 16.82 15.11
CA ALA A 124 -5.10 17.57 13.91
C ALA A 124 -6.29 17.65 12.93
N GLU A 125 -6.21 18.58 11.97
CA GLU A 125 -7.21 18.67 10.92
C GLU A 125 -7.23 17.42 10.03
N SER A 126 -8.45 17.01 9.66
CA SER A 126 -8.66 15.89 8.74
C SER A 126 -7.99 16.17 7.39
N ARG A 127 -7.28 15.16 6.86
CA ARG A 127 -6.60 15.28 5.57
C ARG A 127 -7.52 14.82 4.45
N HIS A 128 -7.84 15.70 3.52
CA HIS A 128 -8.64 15.37 2.34
C HIS A 128 -7.84 14.51 1.35
N ILE A 129 -8.42 13.39 0.91
CA ILE A 129 -7.82 12.44 -0.03
C ILE A 129 -8.52 12.58 -1.38
N LYS A 130 -7.90 13.33 -2.30
CA LYS A 130 -8.42 13.49 -3.66
C LYS A 130 -8.25 12.20 -4.45
N THR A 131 -9.33 11.44 -4.62
CA THR A 131 -9.37 10.29 -5.52
C THR A 131 -10.77 10.07 -6.07
N THR A 132 -10.88 9.91 -7.39
CA THR A 132 -12.16 9.64 -8.07
C THR A 132 -12.38 8.13 -8.23
N TYR A 133 -13.57 7.75 -8.68
CA TYR A 133 -13.90 6.35 -8.93
C TYR A 133 -12.91 5.69 -9.89
N THR A 134 -12.44 4.49 -9.51
CA THR A 134 -11.41 3.66 -10.15
C THR A 134 -10.02 4.29 -10.25
N ASN A 135 -9.74 5.32 -9.44
CA ASN A 135 -8.41 5.90 -9.30
C ASN A 135 -7.78 5.56 -7.94
N ILE A 136 -6.46 5.74 -7.89
CA ILE A 136 -5.67 5.57 -6.69
C ILE A 136 -5.00 6.90 -6.36
N SER A 137 -5.11 7.32 -5.10
CA SER A 137 -4.45 8.52 -4.60
C SER A 137 -2.92 8.39 -4.65
N PRO A 138 -2.20 9.51 -4.55
CA PRO A 138 -0.80 9.49 -4.13
C PRO A 138 -0.63 8.80 -2.77
N TYR A 139 0.62 8.46 -2.44
CA TYR A 139 0.96 8.01 -1.09
C TYR A 139 0.93 9.18 -0.10
N HIS A 140 0.33 8.94 1.06
CA HIS A 140 0.27 9.83 2.21
C HIS A 140 1.10 9.21 3.33
N ILE A 141 2.09 9.96 3.82
CA ILE A 141 2.89 9.56 4.98
C ILE A 141 2.14 9.97 6.24
N ILE A 142 1.95 9.01 7.14
CA ILE A 142 1.18 9.17 8.37
C ILE A 142 1.86 8.44 9.53
N ASN A 143 1.61 8.93 10.74
CA ASN A 143 1.93 8.17 11.94
C ASN A 143 0.76 7.20 12.25
N PRO A 144 1.00 5.87 12.27
CA PRO A 144 -0.06 4.89 12.48
C PRO A 144 -0.76 4.96 13.84
N THR A 145 -0.20 5.67 14.84
CA THR A 145 -0.88 5.87 16.15
C THR A 145 -1.87 7.02 16.15
N ASN A 146 -1.72 7.95 15.20
CA ASN A 146 -2.46 9.21 15.17
C ASN A 146 -3.65 9.14 14.22
N VAL A 147 -3.83 8.07 13.46
CA VAL A 147 -4.95 7.92 12.52
C VAL A 147 -5.88 6.84 13.02
N ASP A 148 -7.17 7.16 13.12
CA ASP A 148 -8.18 6.23 13.65
C ASP A 148 -9.20 5.81 12.58
N LYS A 149 -9.71 6.78 11.80
CA LYS A 149 -10.86 6.56 10.92
C LYS A 149 -10.69 7.21 9.56
N LEU A 150 -11.40 6.63 8.59
CA LEU A 150 -11.64 7.21 7.30
C LEU A 150 -13.09 7.69 7.24
N LYS A 151 -13.29 8.99 7.04
CA LYS A 151 -14.59 9.59 6.82
C LYS A 151 -14.88 9.59 5.31
N ILE A 152 -15.99 8.99 4.93
CA ILE A 152 -16.50 8.95 3.56
C ILE A 152 -17.74 9.82 3.52
N ILE A 153 -17.82 10.73 2.55
CA ILE A 153 -19.03 11.48 2.23
C ILE A 153 -19.50 10.99 0.87
N ASP A 154 -20.74 10.51 0.81
CA ASP A 154 -21.30 9.99 -0.44
C ASP A 154 -21.95 11.10 -1.30
N ASN A 155 -22.44 10.71 -2.47
CA ASN A 155 -23.12 11.60 -3.41
C ASN A 155 -24.42 12.22 -2.84
N GLN A 156 -24.99 11.62 -1.79
CA GLN A 156 -26.16 12.12 -1.05
C GLN A 156 -25.76 12.95 0.18
N ALA A 157 -24.47 13.29 0.32
CA ALA A 157 -23.88 13.99 1.46
C ALA A 157 -24.01 13.25 2.80
N LYS A 158 -24.28 11.93 2.78
CA LYS A 158 -24.30 11.11 3.99
C LYS A 158 -22.87 10.76 4.39
N GLU A 159 -22.59 10.90 5.68
CA GLU A 159 -21.30 10.58 6.26
C GLU A 159 -21.25 9.12 6.73
N THR A 160 -20.19 8.40 6.36
CA THR A 160 -19.86 7.09 6.92
C THR A 160 -18.43 7.13 7.46
N ARG A 161 -18.22 6.66 8.69
CA ARG A 161 -16.88 6.54 9.29
C ARG A 161 -16.46 5.09 9.34
N LEU A 162 -15.37 4.75 8.65
CA LEU A 162 -14.77 3.43 8.66
C LEU A 162 -13.55 3.43 9.57
N LYS A 163 -13.50 2.48 10.51
CA LYS A 163 -12.29 2.26 11.32
C LYS A 163 -11.19 1.70 10.42
N LEU A 164 -10.01 2.30 10.47
CA LEU A 164 -8.87 1.75 9.73
C LEU A 164 -8.41 0.43 10.36
N PRO A 165 -7.96 -0.54 9.54
CA PRO A 165 -7.24 -1.71 10.04
C PRO A 165 -5.98 -1.29 10.82
N LYS A 166 -5.46 -2.18 11.67
CA LYS A 166 -4.23 -1.91 12.42
C LYS A 166 -3.05 -1.72 11.47
N LEU A 167 -2.59 -0.48 11.35
CA LEU A 167 -1.39 -0.12 10.58
C LEU A 167 -0.13 -0.32 11.43
N LYS A 168 0.94 -0.81 10.82
CA LYS A 168 2.25 -0.99 11.46
C LYS A 168 3.22 0.07 10.95
N LYS A 169 4.14 0.45 11.83
CA LYS A 169 5.28 1.33 11.51
C LYS A 169 6.11 0.74 10.37
N TYR A 170 6.73 1.60 9.55
CA TYR A 170 7.61 1.23 8.43
C TYR A 170 6.94 0.42 7.31
N ARG A 171 5.61 0.49 7.22
CA ARG A 171 4.86 -0.25 6.19
C ARG A 171 4.29 0.68 5.14
N ILE A 172 4.11 0.12 3.95
CA ILE A 172 3.48 0.78 2.80
C ILE A 172 2.21 -0.01 2.49
N TYR A 173 1.08 0.69 2.43
CA TYR A 173 -0.24 0.08 2.25
C TYR A 173 -0.98 0.67 1.06
N THR A 174 -1.71 -0.20 0.37
CA THR A 174 -2.80 0.19 -0.53
C THR A 174 -4.12 -0.20 0.13
N ILE A 175 -4.99 0.79 0.39
CA ILE A 175 -6.31 0.60 0.99
C ILE A 175 -7.34 0.73 -0.13
N PHE A 176 -8.05 -0.36 -0.43
CA PHE A 176 -9.15 -0.34 -1.40
C PHE A 176 -10.46 -0.03 -0.67
N LEU A 177 -11.18 0.98 -1.17
CA LEU A 177 -12.54 1.27 -0.77
C LEU A 177 -13.49 0.68 -1.80
N VAL A 178 -14.37 -0.18 -1.32
CA VAL A 178 -15.43 -0.79 -2.15
C VAL A 178 -16.77 -0.58 -1.49
N HIS A 179 -17.83 -0.57 -2.29
CA HIS A 179 -19.20 -0.51 -1.81
C HIS A 179 -19.96 -1.76 -2.25
N ASP A 180 -20.36 -2.57 -1.27
CA ASP A 180 -21.12 -3.81 -1.46
C ASP A 180 -22.22 -3.85 -0.41
N LYS A 181 -23.29 -3.09 -0.68
CA LYS A 181 -24.36 -2.66 0.25
C LYS A 181 -23.90 -1.72 1.37
N VAL A 182 -22.67 -1.87 1.82
CA VAL A 182 -21.98 -1.01 2.80
C VAL A 182 -20.56 -0.75 2.32
N PHE A 183 -19.98 0.38 2.74
CA PHE A 183 -18.57 0.67 2.46
C PHE A 183 -17.66 -0.30 3.24
N LYS A 184 -16.67 -0.86 2.56
CA LYS A 184 -15.70 -1.81 3.13
C LYS A 184 -14.28 -1.41 2.75
N ILE A 185 -13.35 -1.70 3.66
CA ILE A 185 -11.91 -1.57 3.44
C ILE A 185 -11.33 -2.95 3.14
N ILE A 186 -10.57 -3.05 2.05
CA ILE A 186 -9.67 -4.18 1.79
C ILE A 186 -8.24 -3.63 1.88
N LEU A 187 -7.37 -4.28 2.65
CA LEU A 187 -6.01 -3.82 2.89
C LEU A 187 -5.00 -4.71 2.16
N ASN A 188 -4.13 -4.10 1.35
CA ASN A 188 -2.93 -4.74 0.83
C ASN A 188 -1.68 -4.11 1.48
N ILE A 189 -0.70 -4.95 1.81
CA ILE A 189 0.65 -4.49 2.14
C ILE A 189 1.46 -4.55 0.85
N ASP A 190 1.95 -3.39 0.43
CA ASP A 190 2.72 -3.28 -0.81
C ASP A 190 4.01 -4.09 -0.67
N LYS A 191 4.45 -4.76 -1.75
CA LYS A 191 5.67 -5.58 -1.72
C LYS A 191 6.90 -4.72 -1.42
N THR A 192 6.91 -3.46 -1.87
CA THR A 192 7.98 -2.50 -1.54
C THR A 192 8.15 -2.29 -0.04
N SER A 193 7.12 -2.58 0.78
CA SER A 193 7.22 -2.59 2.23
C SER A 193 8.19 -3.62 2.80
N TYR A 194 8.54 -4.67 2.04
CA TYR A 194 9.40 -5.77 2.50
C TYR A 194 10.78 -5.77 1.84
N SER A 195 10.93 -5.09 0.70
CA SER A 195 12.13 -5.18 -0.13
C SER A 195 13.01 -3.93 -0.11
N GLY A 196 12.54 -2.82 0.45
CA GLY A 196 13.32 -1.58 0.49
C GLY A 196 13.89 -1.27 1.87
N ASN A 197 15.08 -0.65 1.89
CA ASN A 197 15.56 0.12 3.04
C ASN A 197 14.70 1.39 3.16
N ASN A 198 13.45 1.21 3.59
CA ASN A 198 12.45 2.27 3.63
C ASN A 198 12.64 3.22 4.81
N ILE A 199 13.69 3.02 5.61
CA ILE A 199 13.98 3.82 6.79
C ILE A 199 15.07 4.81 6.39
N GLN A 200 14.78 6.11 6.44
CA GLN A 200 15.85 7.10 6.35
C GLN A 200 16.85 6.84 7.48
N PRO A 201 18.16 6.72 7.18
CA PRO A 201 19.14 6.73 8.26
C PRO A 201 18.92 8.02 9.06
N ALA A 202 18.80 7.89 10.38
CA ALA A 202 18.71 9.04 11.26
C ALA A 202 19.90 9.95 10.91
N GLU A 203 19.62 11.19 10.49
CA GLU A 203 20.66 12.19 10.29
C GLU A 203 21.53 12.17 11.54
N ASN A 204 22.85 12.00 11.35
CA ASN A 204 23.82 11.89 12.42
C ASN A 204 23.48 12.91 13.52
N ILE A 205 22.88 12.42 14.62
CA ILE A 205 22.82 13.17 15.86
C ILE A 205 24.28 13.44 16.15
N GLN A 206 24.73 14.67 15.92
CA GLN A 206 26.05 15.11 16.35
C GLN A 206 26.12 14.71 17.81
N LYS A 207 26.96 13.71 18.10
CA LYS A 207 27.21 13.26 19.47
C LYS A 207 27.66 14.51 20.20
N LEU A 208 26.77 15.11 20.99
CA LEU A 208 27.11 16.21 21.88
C LEU A 208 28.36 15.76 22.64
N PRO A 209 29.45 16.56 22.63
CA PRO A 209 30.69 16.16 23.26
C PRO A 209 30.38 15.82 24.73
N LYS A 210 30.66 14.56 25.11
CA LYS A 210 30.51 14.12 26.49
C LYS A 210 31.28 15.11 27.37
N PRO A 211 30.67 15.70 28.41
CA PRO A 211 31.39 16.57 29.32
C PRO A 211 32.55 15.78 29.91
N LYS A 212 33.78 16.23 29.65
CA LYS A 212 34.98 15.71 30.29
C LYS A 212 34.92 16.13 31.76
N PHE A 213 34.28 15.33 32.60
CA PHE A 213 34.45 15.46 34.04
C PHE A 213 35.91 15.13 34.37
N LYS A 214 36.72 16.18 34.58
CA LYS A 214 38.02 16.05 35.24
C LYS A 214 37.74 15.66 36.69
N ILE A 215 37.78 14.37 36.97
CA ILE A 215 37.92 13.88 38.34
C ILE A 215 39.31 14.35 38.79
N LYS A 216 39.36 15.40 39.61
CA LYS A 216 40.57 15.76 40.34
C LYS A 216 40.81 14.66 41.36
N ASN A 217 41.81 13.82 41.11
CA ASN A 217 42.35 12.93 42.14
C ASN A 217 42.82 13.81 43.31
N LYS A 218 42.11 13.73 44.45
CA LYS A 218 42.61 14.23 45.73
C LYS A 218 43.84 13.38 46.08
N LYS A 219 45.00 14.04 46.18
CA LYS A 219 46.20 13.46 46.77
C LYS A 219 45.86 12.99 48.20
N SER A 220 46.19 11.73 48.47
CA SER A 220 46.27 11.17 49.82
C SER A 220 47.26 11.99 50.64
N VAL A 221 46.81 12.43 51.81
CA VAL A 221 47.66 13.03 52.85
C VAL A 221 48.32 11.86 53.57
N ASP A 222 49.65 11.81 53.52
CA ASP A 222 50.46 10.88 54.31
C ASP A 222 50.39 11.30 55.79
N THR A 223 49.82 10.42 56.61
CA THR A 223 49.86 10.50 58.06
C THR A 223 51.21 9.95 58.51
N LYS A 224 52.11 10.80 59.00
CA LYS A 224 53.22 10.37 59.84
C LYS A 224 52.72 10.32 61.29
N GLN A 225 52.77 9.13 61.89
CA GLN A 225 52.69 8.94 63.34
C GLN A 225 54.13 8.93 63.88
N GLU A 226 54.36 9.74 64.91
CA GLU A 226 55.33 9.49 65.98
C GLU A 226 54.59 8.86 67.17
#